data_AF-A0A7J7KMC4-F1
#
_entry.id   AF-A0A7J7KMC4-F1
#
_cell.length_a   1.000
_cell.length_b   1.000
_cell.length_c   1.000
_cell.angle_alpha   90.00
_cell.angle_beta   90.00
_cell.angle_gamma   90.00
#
_symmetry.space_group_name_H-M   'P 1'
#
loop_
_entity.id
_entity.type
_entity.pdbx_description
1 polymer ?
#
loop_
_entity_poly.entity_id
_entity_poly.type
_entity_poly.pdbx_seq_one_letter_code
_entity_poly.pdbx_strand_id
1 'polypeptide(L)'
;MALAKSKTAAVDPHHLLPRDHHLSTTNVEDDDPTKEKEAEMILEYIEKFNELFEDGRYEEAAIHAANSPKGILRSMETMSRFKCVEANKDGRSPWLAFCDAIMSSVLALGVKPSDTMSLECVACVLKENRLDLLSHWIAQDRLTVTEKLGDLIAEKCKGKNRTYLDMAETIYRNCLAHRKVVNVMVRQGLYQRALQYATDKDFTTSDYMEILTAYPSYQLGYALCEMRNHSDTSAIIPVGMITRELISAGAEDIAMQILQKMYLKCADEAGQEGNGLKQAVYNDHMTSTTQWHAILQVAQEYGYEEVAIELLAAITVNKIIKVARETSGLSEKSSSELNFSSSPSSQARHDTGVNTEQTY
;
A
#
# COMPACT_ATOMS: atom_id res chain seq x y z
N MET A 1 -0.70 77.38 17.37
CA MET A 1 0.60 77.29 16.67
C MET A 1 0.32 76.80 15.26
N ALA A 2 0.02 77.74 14.36
CA ALA A 2 0.95 78.28 13.35
C ALA A 2 1.17 77.27 12.19
N LEU A 3 0.41 77.45 11.10
CA LEU A 3 0.85 78.02 9.81
C LEU A 3 1.60 76.99 8.94
N ALA A 4 1.43 76.86 7.63
CA ALA A 4 0.46 77.28 6.62
C ALA A 4 0.99 76.73 5.27
N LYS A 5 0.08 76.19 4.44
CA LYS A 5 -0.11 76.48 2.99
C LYS A 5 1.06 76.17 2.03
N SER A 6 0.82 75.59 0.85
CA SER A 6 0.05 76.21 -0.26
C SER A 6 -0.08 75.17 -1.39
N LYS A 7 -1.29 74.73 -1.80
CA LYS A 7 -2.23 75.32 -2.80
C LYS A 7 -1.79 75.05 -4.25
N THR A 8 -2.50 74.16 -4.99
CA THR A 8 -3.60 74.43 -5.99
C THR A 8 -3.09 75.06 -7.28
N ALA A 9 -3.63 74.85 -8.48
CA ALA A 9 -4.69 74.04 -9.10
C ALA A 9 -4.68 74.50 -10.58
N ALA A 10 -5.24 73.74 -11.51
CA ALA A 10 -6.15 74.25 -12.56
C ALA A 10 -6.36 73.20 -13.65
N VAL A 11 -7.64 72.89 -13.88
CA VAL A 11 -8.19 72.32 -15.11
C VAL A 11 -8.93 73.46 -15.79
N ASP A 12 -8.82 73.59 -17.11
CA ASP A 12 -9.86 74.23 -17.91
C ASP A 12 -9.92 73.65 -19.35
N PRO A 13 -11.11 73.53 -19.98
CA PRO A 13 -11.34 72.73 -21.20
C PRO A 13 -11.69 73.55 -22.47
N HIS A 14 -11.72 72.82 -23.60
CA HIS A 14 -12.24 73.13 -24.95
C HIS A 14 -11.40 74.03 -25.88
N HIS A 15 -10.97 73.51 -27.04
CA HIS A 15 -11.69 73.64 -28.34
C HIS A 15 -10.90 72.99 -29.51
N LEU A 16 -11.64 72.56 -30.56
CA LEU A 16 -11.24 72.21 -31.94
C LEU A 16 -10.81 70.76 -32.30
N LEU A 17 -11.70 70.06 -33.02
CA LEU A 17 -11.40 69.03 -34.04
C LEU A 17 -11.17 69.73 -35.41
N PRO A 18 -10.43 69.14 -36.39
CA PRO A 18 -11.03 68.16 -37.30
C PRO A 18 -10.12 67.09 -37.98
N ARG A 19 -10.78 65.97 -38.34
CA ARG A 19 -10.64 65.10 -39.54
C ARG A 19 -9.47 64.11 -39.69
N ASP A 20 -9.89 62.83 -39.67
CA ASP A 20 -9.67 61.74 -40.64
C ASP A 20 -8.31 61.57 -41.33
N HIS A 21 -7.65 60.44 -41.10
CA HIS A 21 -7.12 59.57 -42.17
C HIS A 21 -6.73 58.19 -41.62
N HIS A 22 -7.33 57.15 -42.21
CA HIS A 22 -6.78 55.82 -42.51
C HIS A 22 -5.81 55.16 -41.51
N LEU A 23 -6.21 54.05 -40.90
CA LEU A 23 -6.07 52.72 -41.52
C LEU A 23 -6.77 51.71 -40.62
N SER A 24 -7.85 51.11 -41.12
CA SER A 24 -8.32 49.85 -40.60
C SER A 24 -7.18 48.85 -40.73
N THR A 25 -6.48 48.57 -39.62
CA THR A 25 -5.74 47.32 -39.47
C THR A 25 -6.80 46.23 -39.43
N THR A 26 -7.22 45.80 -40.62
CA THR A 26 -7.63 44.42 -40.81
C THR A 26 -6.48 43.60 -40.24
N ASN A 27 -6.74 42.96 -39.11
CA ASN A 27 -5.98 41.78 -38.73
C ASN A 27 -6.16 40.84 -39.92
N VAL A 28 -5.18 40.84 -40.81
CA VAL A 28 -5.00 39.77 -41.78
C VAL A 28 -4.71 38.58 -40.90
N GLU A 29 -5.77 37.83 -40.62
CA GLU A 29 -5.68 36.53 -39.99
C GLU A 29 -4.63 35.76 -40.77
N ASP A 30 -3.61 35.33 -40.04
CA ASP A 30 -2.48 34.57 -40.52
C ASP A 30 -3.01 33.21 -40.98
N ASP A 31 -3.52 33.19 -42.22
CA ASP A 31 -4.15 32.06 -42.91
C ASP A 31 -3.05 31.06 -43.26
N ASP A 32 -2.56 30.37 -42.23
CA ASP A 32 -1.54 29.34 -42.33
C ASP A 32 -2.19 28.09 -42.97
N PRO A 33 -1.89 27.77 -44.24
CA PRO A 33 -2.52 26.67 -44.97
C PRO A 33 -2.21 25.30 -44.35
N THR A 34 -1.28 25.24 -43.39
CA THR A 34 -1.00 24.03 -42.60
C THR A 34 -2.08 23.77 -41.57
N LYS A 35 -2.62 24.82 -40.94
CA LYS A 35 -3.69 24.72 -39.93
C LYS A 35 -5.02 24.35 -40.54
N GLU A 36 -5.32 24.89 -41.71
CA GLU A 36 -6.53 24.57 -42.46
C GLU A 36 -6.56 23.07 -42.84
N LYS A 37 -5.48 22.56 -43.43
CA LYS A 37 -5.33 21.12 -43.74
C LYS A 37 -5.42 20.23 -42.51
N GLU A 38 -4.88 20.68 -41.38
CA GLU A 38 -4.99 19.93 -40.13
C GLU A 38 -6.44 19.88 -39.64
N ALA A 39 -7.16 20.99 -39.72
CA ALA A 39 -8.58 21.04 -39.35
C ALA A 39 -9.44 20.16 -40.27
N GLU A 40 -9.20 20.19 -41.59
CA GLU A 40 -9.87 19.30 -42.55
C GLU A 40 -9.64 17.83 -42.21
N MET A 41 -8.39 17.42 -41.94
CA MET A 41 -8.06 16.05 -41.54
C MET A 41 -8.76 15.64 -40.24
N ILE A 42 -8.83 16.54 -39.25
CA ILE A 42 -9.53 16.28 -37.98
C ILE A 42 -11.03 16.05 -38.23
N LEU A 43 -11.65 16.89 -39.06
CA LEU A 43 -13.07 16.76 -39.42
C LEU A 43 -13.35 15.45 -40.15
N GLU A 44 -12.53 15.08 -41.14
CA GLU A 44 -12.65 13.81 -41.87
C GLU A 44 -12.60 12.60 -40.93
N TYR A 45 -11.69 12.62 -39.93
CA TYR A 45 -11.59 11.55 -38.94
C TYR A 45 -12.85 11.44 -38.07
N ILE A 46 -13.42 12.58 -37.65
CA ILE A 46 -14.63 12.64 -36.83
C ILE A 46 -15.85 12.18 -37.63
N GLU A 47 -15.99 12.64 -38.88
CA GLU A 47 -17.05 12.21 -39.79
C GLU A 47 -16.99 10.71 -40.00
N LYS A 48 -15.79 10.17 -40.28
CA LYS A 48 -15.63 8.74 -40.48
C LYS A 48 -15.97 7.92 -39.24
N PHE A 49 -15.62 8.43 -38.05
CA PHE A 49 -16.02 7.81 -36.80
C PHE A 49 -17.54 7.76 -36.64
N ASN A 50 -18.23 8.87 -36.92
CA ASN A 50 -19.68 8.95 -36.81
C ASN A 50 -20.38 7.99 -37.77
N GLU A 51 -19.93 7.92 -39.04
CA GLU A 51 -20.44 6.95 -40.01
C GLU A 51 -20.35 5.51 -39.48
N LEU A 52 -19.16 5.09 -39.04
CA LEU A 52 -18.94 3.73 -38.52
C LEU A 52 -19.81 3.44 -37.29
N PHE A 53 -20.00 4.44 -36.43
CA PHE A 53 -20.78 4.30 -35.21
C PHE A 53 -22.29 4.20 -35.49
N GLU A 54 -22.81 5.00 -36.43
CA GLU A 54 -24.21 4.98 -36.87
C GLU A 54 -24.55 3.70 -37.63
N ASP A 55 -23.62 3.18 -38.43
CA ASP A 55 -23.73 1.89 -39.13
C ASP A 55 -23.69 0.68 -38.17
N GLY A 56 -23.47 0.89 -36.87
CA GLY A 56 -23.34 -0.17 -35.86
C GLY A 56 -22.04 -0.97 -35.95
N ARG A 57 -21.05 -0.48 -36.72
CA ARG A 57 -19.71 -1.08 -36.87
C ARG A 57 -18.79 -0.69 -35.71
N TYR A 58 -19.23 -0.98 -34.49
CA TYR A 58 -18.59 -0.50 -33.26
C TYR A 58 -17.14 -0.95 -33.08
N GLU A 59 -16.81 -2.16 -33.52
CA GLU A 59 -15.44 -2.68 -33.45
C GLU A 59 -14.47 -1.86 -34.31
N GLU A 60 -14.89 -1.50 -35.53
CA GLU A 60 -14.10 -0.67 -36.44
C GLU A 60 -14.07 0.79 -35.97
N ALA A 61 -15.19 1.31 -35.49
CA ALA A 61 -15.26 2.65 -34.90
C ALA A 61 -14.30 2.77 -33.69
N ALA A 62 -14.19 1.72 -32.86
CA ALA A 62 -13.29 1.68 -31.72
C ALA A 62 -11.82 1.73 -32.15
N ILE A 63 -11.43 0.93 -33.14
CA ILE A 63 -10.06 0.92 -33.69
C ILE A 63 -9.74 2.28 -34.34
N HIS A 64 -10.68 2.85 -35.11
CA HIS A 64 -10.52 4.16 -35.75
C HIS A 64 -10.33 5.28 -34.71
N ALA A 65 -11.18 5.31 -33.68
CA ALA A 65 -11.08 6.28 -32.60
C ALA A 65 -9.77 6.15 -31.81
N ALA A 66 -9.37 4.92 -31.50
CA ALA A 66 -8.13 4.64 -30.78
C ALA A 66 -6.89 5.11 -31.56
N ASN A 67 -6.87 4.98 -32.89
CA ASN A 67 -5.71 5.38 -33.70
C ASN A 67 -5.82 6.82 -34.24
N SER A 68 -6.79 7.60 -33.77
CA SER A 68 -7.01 8.97 -34.24
C SER A 68 -5.79 9.88 -34.06
N PRO A 69 -5.49 10.76 -35.03
CA PRO A 69 -4.35 11.66 -34.98
C PRO A 69 -4.45 12.59 -33.77
N LYS A 70 -3.33 12.82 -33.08
CA LYS A 70 -3.28 13.61 -31.83
C LYS A 70 -4.25 13.13 -30.73
N GLY A 71 -4.84 11.94 -30.88
CA GLY A 71 -5.82 11.40 -29.94
C GLY A 71 -7.14 12.15 -29.90
N ILE A 72 -7.56 12.83 -30.99
CA ILE A 72 -8.79 13.62 -31.02
C ILE A 72 -10.05 12.83 -30.61
N LEU A 73 -10.09 11.52 -30.88
CA LEU A 73 -11.18 10.62 -30.49
C LEU A 73 -10.80 9.69 -29.31
N ARG A 74 -9.57 9.82 -28.77
CA ARG A 74 -9.15 9.11 -27.54
C ARG A 74 -9.61 9.87 -26.31
N SER A 75 -10.92 10.12 -26.22
CA SER A 75 -11.53 10.97 -25.19
C SER A 75 -12.59 10.24 -24.35
N MET A 76 -12.86 10.75 -23.15
CA MET A 76 -13.94 10.25 -22.27
C MET A 76 -15.32 10.42 -22.90
N GLU A 77 -15.51 11.45 -23.73
CA GLU A 77 -16.74 11.67 -24.49
C GLU A 77 -16.98 10.52 -25.49
N THR A 78 -15.94 10.17 -26.26
CA THR A 78 -16.01 9.04 -27.19
C THR A 78 -16.29 7.73 -26.45
N MET A 79 -15.62 7.48 -25.32
CA MET A 79 -15.93 6.31 -24.47
C MET A 79 -17.40 6.29 -24.02
N SER A 80 -17.94 7.45 -23.64
CA SER A 80 -19.32 7.56 -23.14
C SER A 80 -20.32 7.17 -24.23
N ARG A 81 -20.04 7.47 -25.51
CA ARG A 81 -20.87 6.99 -26.63
C ARG A 81 -20.89 5.47 -26.68
N PHE A 82 -19.73 4.80 -26.62
CA PHE A 82 -19.65 3.33 -26.59
C PHE A 82 -20.34 2.70 -25.38
N LYS A 83 -20.26 3.34 -24.20
CA LYS A 83 -20.93 2.89 -22.97
C LYS A 83 -22.45 2.87 -23.04
N CYS A 84 -23.03 3.81 -23.79
CA CYS A 84 -24.48 3.92 -23.95
C CYS A 84 -25.08 2.87 -24.88
N VAL A 85 -24.26 2.13 -25.62
CA VAL A 85 -24.73 1.09 -26.53
C VAL A 85 -24.94 -0.21 -25.75
N GLU A 86 -26.12 -0.82 -25.90
CA GLU A 86 -26.41 -2.12 -25.28
C GLU A 86 -25.52 -3.21 -25.87
N ALA A 87 -25.04 -4.13 -25.02
CA ALA A 87 -24.23 -5.24 -25.48
C ALA A 87 -25.09 -6.21 -26.31
N ASN A 88 -24.60 -6.56 -27.51
CA ASN A 88 -25.21 -7.62 -28.32
C ASN A 88 -25.10 -8.96 -27.59
N LYS A 89 -26.14 -9.80 -27.67
CA LYS A 89 -26.26 -11.05 -26.90
C LYS A 89 -25.14 -12.07 -27.13
N ASP A 90 -24.41 -11.96 -28.26
CA ASP A 90 -23.46 -12.97 -28.72
C ASP A 90 -22.00 -12.47 -28.86
N GLY A 91 -21.63 -11.32 -28.25
CA GLY A 91 -20.28 -10.76 -28.39
C GLY A 91 -19.83 -9.86 -27.23
N ARG A 92 -18.58 -9.38 -27.30
CA ARG A 92 -18.08 -8.35 -26.37
C ARG A 92 -18.83 -7.04 -26.56
N SER A 93 -19.02 -6.28 -25.49
CA SER A 93 -19.74 -5.00 -25.60
C SER A 93 -18.96 -3.97 -26.44
N PRO A 94 -19.65 -3.00 -27.08
CA PRO A 94 -18.99 -1.87 -27.73
C PRO A 94 -18.07 -1.09 -26.77
N TRP A 95 -18.43 -1.00 -25.50
CA TRP A 95 -17.58 -0.42 -24.47
C TRP A 95 -16.26 -1.20 -24.31
N LEU A 96 -16.33 -2.53 -24.19
CA LEU A 96 -15.14 -3.36 -24.07
C LEU A 96 -14.29 -3.32 -25.35
N ALA A 97 -14.91 -3.27 -26.54
CA ALA A 97 -14.19 -3.11 -27.81
C ALA A 97 -13.38 -1.82 -27.84
N PHE A 98 -13.97 -0.69 -27.42
CA PHE A 98 -13.25 0.58 -27.30
C PHE A 98 -12.11 0.50 -26.28
N CYS A 99 -12.36 -0.07 -25.10
CA CYS A 99 -11.32 -0.25 -24.09
C CYS A 99 -10.13 -1.06 -24.61
N ASP A 100 -10.39 -2.17 -25.30
CA ASP A 100 -9.34 -3.01 -25.86
C ASP A 100 -8.59 -2.34 -27.02
N ALA A 101 -9.27 -1.56 -27.86
CA ALA A 101 -8.64 -0.76 -28.91
C ALA A 101 -7.70 0.33 -28.32
N ILE A 102 -8.15 1.02 -27.26
CA ILE A 102 -7.33 1.99 -26.52
C ILE A 102 -6.06 1.33 -25.97
N MET A 103 -6.18 0.14 -25.38
CA MET A 103 -5.03 -0.59 -24.82
C MET A 103 -4.09 -1.07 -25.93
N SER A 104 -4.66 -1.62 -27.00
CA SER A 104 -3.90 -2.14 -28.15
C SER A 104 -3.02 -1.08 -28.80
N SER A 105 -3.54 0.14 -28.94
CA SER A 105 -2.79 1.24 -29.55
C SER A 105 -1.67 1.80 -28.66
N VAL A 106 -1.60 1.49 -27.35
CA VAL A 106 -0.58 2.04 -26.44
C VAL A 106 0.83 1.73 -26.94
N LEU A 107 1.08 0.51 -27.43
CA LEU A 107 2.38 0.14 -27.97
C LEU A 107 2.72 0.87 -29.28
N ALA A 108 1.72 1.11 -30.12
CA ALA A 108 1.91 1.79 -31.40
C ALA A 108 2.13 3.30 -31.23
N LEU A 109 1.37 3.92 -30.33
CA LEU A 109 1.41 5.37 -30.07
C LEU A 109 2.44 5.76 -29.02
N GLY A 110 2.88 4.83 -28.17
CA GLY A 110 3.72 5.11 -27.00
C GLY A 110 3.01 5.92 -25.90
N VAL A 111 1.69 6.08 -26.00
CA VAL A 111 0.88 6.92 -25.10
C VAL A 111 -0.15 6.06 -24.37
N LYS A 112 -0.02 6.00 -23.04
CA LYS A 112 -0.98 5.34 -22.15
C LYS A 112 -2.28 6.15 -22.03
N PRO A 113 -3.43 5.51 -21.81
CA PRO A 113 -4.67 6.20 -21.48
C PRO A 113 -4.54 7.02 -20.19
N SER A 114 -5.35 8.06 -20.01
CA SER A 114 -5.39 8.81 -18.75
C SER A 114 -5.80 7.92 -17.56
N ASP A 115 -5.59 8.39 -16.33
CA ASP A 115 -6.00 7.72 -15.10
C ASP A 115 -7.49 7.37 -15.11
N THR A 116 -8.33 8.32 -15.53
CA THR A 116 -9.79 8.16 -15.62
C THR A 116 -10.20 7.14 -16.68
N MET A 117 -9.57 7.19 -17.85
CA MET A 117 -9.82 6.24 -18.93
C MET A 117 -9.36 4.83 -18.54
N SER A 118 -8.18 4.70 -17.91
CA SER A 118 -7.66 3.42 -17.40
C SER A 118 -8.62 2.80 -16.39
N LEU A 119 -9.13 3.61 -15.45
CA LEU A 119 -10.09 3.17 -14.43
C LEU A 119 -11.37 2.63 -15.06
N GLU A 120 -11.89 3.32 -16.07
CA GLU A 120 -13.11 2.93 -16.77
C GLU A 120 -12.92 1.67 -17.62
N CYS A 121 -11.77 1.55 -18.29
CA CYS A 121 -11.43 0.32 -19.01
C CYS A 121 -11.33 -0.89 -18.08
N VAL A 122 -10.73 -0.73 -16.90
CA VAL A 122 -10.67 -1.80 -15.90
C VAL A 122 -12.06 -2.11 -15.34
N ALA A 123 -12.89 -1.09 -15.06
CA ALA A 123 -14.27 -1.30 -14.63
C ALA A 123 -15.09 -2.11 -15.65
N CYS A 124 -14.91 -1.83 -16.94
CA CYS A 124 -15.52 -2.57 -18.05
C CYS A 124 -15.12 -4.05 -18.02
N VAL A 125 -13.82 -4.33 -18.02
CA VAL A 125 -13.29 -5.70 -18.01
C VAL A 125 -13.73 -6.50 -16.79
N LEU A 126 -13.76 -5.86 -15.61
CA LEU A 126 -14.24 -6.49 -14.39
C LEU A 126 -15.75 -6.79 -14.45
N LYS A 127 -16.56 -5.92 -15.08
CA LYS A 127 -18.00 -6.12 -15.26
C LYS A 127 -18.29 -7.30 -16.20
N GLU A 128 -17.48 -7.47 -17.24
CA GLU A 128 -17.61 -8.57 -18.22
C GLU A 128 -16.79 -9.82 -17.85
N ASN A 129 -16.17 -9.84 -16.66
CA ASN A 129 -15.37 -10.95 -16.15
C ASN A 129 -14.23 -11.41 -17.09
N ARG A 130 -13.58 -10.46 -17.78
CA ARG A 130 -12.49 -10.71 -18.74
C ARG A 130 -11.10 -10.57 -18.10
N LEU A 131 -10.84 -11.35 -17.06
CA LEU A 131 -9.57 -11.29 -16.30
C LEU A 131 -8.33 -11.60 -17.13
N ASP A 132 -8.49 -12.35 -18.21
CA ASP A 132 -7.47 -12.60 -19.23
C ASP A 132 -6.97 -11.30 -19.88
N LEU A 133 -7.89 -10.41 -20.27
CA LEU A 133 -7.55 -9.10 -20.83
C LEU A 133 -6.87 -8.22 -19.80
N LEU A 134 -7.41 -8.17 -18.57
CA LEU A 134 -6.83 -7.36 -17.50
C LEU A 134 -5.39 -7.79 -17.20
N SER A 135 -5.16 -9.10 -17.07
CA SER A 135 -3.83 -9.66 -16.82
C SER A 135 -2.86 -9.28 -17.94
N HIS A 136 -3.29 -9.38 -19.19
CA HIS A 136 -2.49 -9.00 -20.36
C HIS A 136 -2.16 -7.50 -20.38
N TRP A 137 -3.13 -6.63 -20.08
CA TRP A 137 -2.93 -5.18 -20.05
C TRP A 137 -1.96 -4.75 -18.95
N ILE A 138 -2.02 -5.39 -17.77
CA ILE A 138 -1.07 -5.17 -16.67
C ILE A 138 0.33 -5.66 -17.05
N ALA A 139 0.44 -6.88 -17.59
CA ALA A 139 1.73 -7.48 -17.94
C ALA A 139 2.49 -6.69 -19.02
N GLN A 140 1.76 -6.01 -19.90
CA GLN A 140 2.32 -5.20 -20.99
C GLN A 140 2.39 -3.71 -20.65
N ASP A 141 2.18 -3.33 -19.39
CA ASP A 141 2.28 -1.95 -18.90
C ASP A 141 1.43 -0.96 -19.71
N ARG A 142 0.22 -1.39 -20.14
CA ARG A 142 -0.66 -0.58 -21.00
C ARG A 142 -1.55 0.40 -20.23
N LEU A 143 -1.62 0.26 -18.92
CA LEU A 143 -2.49 1.03 -18.04
C LEU A 143 -1.73 2.17 -17.39
N THR A 144 -2.39 3.31 -17.20
CA THR A 144 -1.90 4.29 -16.23
C THR A 144 -2.35 3.83 -14.84
N VAL A 145 -1.38 3.37 -14.07
CA VAL A 145 -1.60 2.71 -12.77
C VAL A 145 -1.79 3.75 -11.68
N THR A 146 -2.85 3.60 -10.89
CA THR A 146 -3.13 4.44 -9.72
C THR A 146 -3.57 3.58 -8.56
N GLU A 147 -3.47 4.08 -7.34
CA GLU A 147 -4.00 3.38 -6.16
C GLU A 147 -5.50 3.06 -6.29
N LYS A 148 -6.29 4.00 -6.82
CA LYS A 148 -7.73 3.81 -7.04
C LYS A 148 -8.02 2.65 -8.01
N LEU A 149 -7.16 2.46 -9.01
CA LEU A 149 -7.23 1.32 -9.93
C LEU A 149 -7.01 -0.01 -9.20
N GLY A 150 -6.00 -0.05 -8.32
CA GLY A 150 -5.72 -1.21 -7.47
C GLY A 150 -6.88 -1.51 -6.52
N ASP A 151 -7.47 -0.46 -5.91
CA ASP A 151 -8.61 -0.59 -4.99
C ASP A 151 -9.82 -1.20 -5.71
N LEU A 152 -10.12 -0.74 -6.94
CA LEU A 152 -11.20 -1.27 -7.77
C LEU A 152 -11.03 -2.77 -8.06
N ILE A 153 -9.80 -3.22 -8.36
CA ILE A 153 -9.52 -4.65 -8.62
C ILE A 153 -9.62 -5.45 -7.32
N ALA A 154 -9.02 -4.95 -6.23
CA ALA A 154 -8.97 -5.64 -4.94
C ALA A 154 -10.36 -5.81 -4.29
N GLU A 155 -11.29 -4.89 -4.53
CA GLU A 155 -12.67 -4.94 -4.03
C GLU A 155 -13.50 -6.05 -4.72
N LYS A 156 -13.17 -6.41 -5.97
CA LYS A 156 -13.83 -7.51 -6.68
C LYS A 156 -13.46 -8.88 -6.15
N CYS A 157 -12.37 -8.99 -5.39
CA CYS A 157 -11.97 -10.24 -4.75
C CYS A 157 -13.05 -10.69 -3.74
N LYS A 158 -13.89 -11.65 -4.14
CA LYS A 158 -14.84 -12.34 -3.28
C LYS A 158 -14.40 -13.78 -3.04
N GLY A 159 -14.38 -14.20 -1.77
CA GLY A 159 -14.01 -15.56 -1.39
C GLY A 159 -12.53 -15.88 -1.61
N LYS A 160 -12.24 -17.08 -2.13
CA LYS A 160 -10.87 -17.62 -2.25
C LYS A 160 -10.17 -17.30 -3.58
N ASN A 161 -10.79 -16.55 -4.49
CA ASN A 161 -10.15 -16.21 -5.77
C ASN A 161 -9.08 -15.14 -5.58
N ARG A 162 -7.82 -15.58 -5.50
CA ARG A 162 -6.64 -14.73 -5.25
C ARG A 162 -6.19 -13.93 -6.47
N THR A 163 -6.65 -14.26 -7.67
CA THR A 163 -6.16 -13.65 -8.92
C THR A 163 -6.39 -12.13 -8.96
N TYR A 164 -7.49 -11.64 -8.38
CA TYR A 164 -7.72 -10.19 -8.21
C TYR A 164 -6.69 -9.54 -7.28
N LEU A 165 -6.34 -10.21 -6.18
CA LEU A 165 -5.34 -9.72 -5.25
C LEU A 165 -3.94 -9.70 -5.89
N ASP A 166 -3.58 -10.73 -6.66
CA ASP A 166 -2.28 -10.79 -7.36
C ASP A 166 -2.12 -9.62 -8.37
N MET A 167 -3.20 -9.31 -9.10
CA MET A 167 -3.23 -8.17 -10.01
C MET A 167 -3.17 -6.83 -9.26
N ALA A 168 -3.96 -6.67 -8.19
CA ALA A 168 -3.94 -5.45 -7.37
C ALA A 168 -2.58 -5.23 -6.70
N GLU A 169 -1.92 -6.28 -6.22
CA GLU A 169 -0.57 -6.24 -5.67
C GLU A 169 0.41 -5.65 -6.68
N THR A 170 0.37 -6.13 -7.94
CA THR A 170 1.21 -5.63 -9.03
C THR A 170 0.98 -4.14 -9.27
N ILE A 171 -0.28 -3.70 -9.31
CA ILE A 171 -0.65 -2.29 -9.45
C ILE A 171 -0.09 -1.45 -8.28
N TYR A 172 -0.31 -1.87 -7.03
CA TYR A 172 0.16 -1.13 -5.86
C TYR A 172 1.69 -1.07 -5.77
N ARG A 173 2.41 -2.10 -6.22
CA ARG A 173 3.88 -2.08 -6.32
C ARG A 173 4.33 -1.01 -7.30
N ASN A 174 3.69 -0.91 -8.46
CA ASN A 174 4.01 0.10 -9.47
C ASN A 174 3.66 1.52 -9.01
N CYS A 175 2.66 1.67 -8.14
CA CYS A 175 2.31 2.95 -7.50
C CYS A 175 3.15 3.28 -6.27
N LEU A 176 4.09 2.42 -5.85
CA LEU A 176 4.84 2.55 -4.59
C LEU A 176 3.95 2.64 -3.33
N ALA A 177 2.72 2.11 -3.41
CA ALA A 177 1.76 2.11 -2.31
C ALA A 177 2.04 0.95 -1.34
N HIS A 178 3.18 1.00 -0.64
CA HIS A 178 3.71 -0.13 0.14
C HIS A 178 2.72 -0.68 1.19
N ARG A 179 1.99 0.20 1.89
CA ARG A 179 0.94 -0.21 2.86
C ARG A 179 -0.15 -1.08 2.20
N LYS A 180 -0.58 -0.71 1.00
CA LYS A 180 -1.59 -1.46 0.25
C LYS A 180 -1.06 -2.78 -0.29
N VAL A 181 0.22 -2.85 -0.68
CA VAL A 181 0.89 -4.11 -1.03
C VAL A 181 0.83 -5.10 0.15
N VAL A 182 1.22 -4.66 1.35
CA VAL A 182 1.21 -5.51 2.55
C VAL A 182 -0.22 -5.95 2.89
N ASN A 183 -1.20 -5.04 2.83
CA ASN A 183 -2.61 -5.38 3.06
C ASN A 183 -3.11 -6.49 2.12
N VAL A 184 -2.77 -6.41 0.83
CA VAL A 184 -3.15 -7.43 -0.15
C VAL A 184 -2.44 -8.77 0.13
N MET A 185 -1.15 -8.74 0.48
CA MET A 185 -0.39 -9.95 0.84
C MET A 185 -0.95 -10.64 2.08
N VAL A 186 -1.37 -9.87 3.08
CA VAL A 186 -2.05 -10.38 4.28
C VAL A 186 -3.40 -11.01 3.91
N ARG A 187 -4.19 -10.36 3.06
CA ARG A 187 -5.47 -10.92 2.55
C ARG A 187 -5.28 -12.21 1.73
N GLN A 188 -4.15 -12.35 1.03
CA GLN A 188 -3.78 -13.59 0.34
C GLN A 188 -3.33 -14.71 1.31
N GLY A 189 -3.07 -14.38 2.58
CA GLY A 189 -2.50 -15.29 3.58
C GLY A 189 -0.99 -15.47 3.48
N LEU A 190 -0.29 -14.58 2.77
CA LEU A 190 1.16 -14.61 2.58
C LEU A 190 1.91 -13.86 3.71
N TYR A 191 1.58 -14.15 4.97
CA TYR A 191 2.00 -13.37 6.13
C TYR A 191 3.53 -13.17 6.22
N GLN A 192 4.31 -14.25 6.10
CA GLN A 192 5.79 -14.18 6.20
C GLN A 192 6.40 -13.26 5.13
N ARG A 193 5.92 -13.37 3.88
CA ARG A 193 6.38 -12.51 2.78
C ARG A 193 5.92 -11.07 2.96
N ALA A 194 4.73 -10.86 3.50
CA ALA A 194 4.19 -9.54 3.79
C ALA A 194 5.04 -8.81 4.83
N LEU A 195 5.41 -9.49 5.93
CA LEU A 195 6.22 -8.93 7.01
C LEU A 195 7.68 -8.69 6.58
N GLN A 196 8.26 -9.59 5.78
CA GLN A 196 9.58 -9.35 5.18
C GLN A 196 9.56 -8.09 4.32
N TYR A 197 8.58 -7.97 3.42
CA TYR A 197 8.44 -6.79 2.57
C TYR A 197 8.19 -5.51 3.37
N ALA A 198 7.40 -5.56 4.44
CA ALA A 198 7.16 -4.43 5.33
C ALA A 198 8.45 -3.98 6.04
N THR A 199 9.28 -4.94 6.47
CA THR A 199 10.59 -4.68 7.08
C THR A 199 11.53 -4.00 6.08
N ASP A 200 11.58 -4.47 4.83
CA ASP A 200 12.38 -3.87 3.75
C ASP A 200 11.92 -2.45 3.35
N LYS A 201 10.72 -2.05 3.79
CA LYS A 201 10.09 -0.74 3.51
C LYS A 201 9.92 0.11 4.76
N ASP A 202 10.68 -0.18 5.82
CA ASP A 202 10.77 0.60 7.05
C ASP A 202 9.41 0.84 7.74
N PHE A 203 8.54 -0.18 7.76
CA PHE A 203 7.25 -0.10 8.45
C PHE A 203 7.43 0.13 9.94
N THR A 204 6.59 1.00 10.50
CA THR A 204 6.57 1.31 11.92
C THR A 204 5.68 0.34 12.69
N THR A 205 5.82 0.30 14.01
CA THR A 205 4.92 -0.46 14.89
C THR A 205 3.45 -0.09 14.66
N SER A 206 3.13 1.18 14.41
CA SER A 206 1.76 1.62 14.11
C SER A 206 1.21 0.95 12.86
N ASP A 207 2.02 0.87 11.80
CA ASP A 207 1.61 0.25 10.54
C ASP A 207 1.24 -1.24 10.74
N TYR A 208 2.04 -1.97 11.52
CA TYR A 208 1.74 -3.37 11.83
C TYR A 208 0.47 -3.53 12.66
N MET A 209 0.22 -2.63 13.63
CA MET A 209 -1.01 -2.65 14.43
C MET A 209 -2.24 -2.37 13.55
N GLU A 210 -2.18 -1.35 12.68
CA GLU A 210 -3.27 -1.04 11.75
C GLU A 210 -3.62 -2.23 10.86
N ILE A 211 -2.62 -2.95 10.35
CA ILE A 211 -2.82 -4.16 9.54
C ILE A 211 -3.43 -5.29 10.37
N LEU A 212 -2.95 -5.52 11.59
CA LEU A 212 -3.45 -6.56 12.48
C LEU A 212 -4.91 -6.32 12.88
N THR A 213 -5.26 -5.06 13.17
CA THR A 213 -6.63 -4.64 13.48
C THR A 213 -7.55 -4.76 12.28
N ALA A 214 -7.08 -4.45 11.08
CA ALA A 214 -7.86 -4.60 9.85
C ALA A 214 -8.08 -6.07 9.45
N TYR A 215 -7.11 -6.95 9.74
CA TYR A 215 -7.17 -8.38 9.37
C TYR A 215 -6.73 -9.29 10.54
N PRO A 216 -7.52 -9.37 11.64
CA PRO A 216 -7.18 -10.19 12.78
C PRO A 216 -7.01 -11.66 12.38
N SER A 217 -5.84 -12.21 12.65
CA SER A 217 -5.49 -13.59 12.29
C SER A 217 -4.44 -14.12 13.27
N TYR A 218 -4.66 -15.34 13.76
CA TYR A 218 -3.69 -16.03 14.61
C TYR A 218 -2.33 -16.14 13.92
N GLN A 219 -2.30 -16.51 12.64
CA GLN A 219 -1.07 -16.67 11.89
C GLN A 219 -0.33 -15.35 11.70
N LEU A 220 -1.05 -14.23 11.46
CA LEU A 220 -0.44 -12.91 11.34
C LEU A 220 0.11 -12.44 12.70
N GLY A 221 -0.72 -12.47 13.75
CA GLY A 221 -0.33 -12.01 15.08
C GLY A 221 0.83 -12.83 15.65
N TYR A 222 0.82 -14.15 15.43
CA TYR A 222 1.92 -15.01 15.85
C TYR A 222 3.20 -14.75 15.02
N ALA A 223 3.09 -14.54 13.69
CA ALA A 223 4.25 -14.18 12.88
C ALA A 223 4.88 -12.84 13.30
N LEU A 224 4.06 -11.85 13.68
CA LEU A 224 4.53 -10.59 14.26
C LEU A 224 5.32 -10.81 15.56
N CYS A 225 4.86 -11.73 16.43
CA CYS A 225 5.57 -12.11 17.66
C CYS A 225 6.94 -12.75 17.38
N GLU A 226 7.13 -13.35 16.20
CA GLU A 226 8.38 -14.01 15.79
C GLU A 226 9.38 -13.06 15.10
N MET A 227 8.97 -11.84 14.75
CA MET A 227 9.89 -10.87 14.15
C MET A 227 11.00 -10.47 15.12
N ARG A 228 12.24 -10.41 14.62
CA ARG A 228 13.44 -10.12 15.42
C ARG A 228 14.29 -9.03 14.77
N ASN A 229 14.81 -8.14 15.59
CA ASN A 229 15.84 -7.19 15.18
C ASN A 229 17.13 -7.94 14.84
N HIS A 230 17.75 -7.60 13.72
CA HIS A 230 18.99 -8.24 13.27
C HIS A 230 20.19 -7.93 14.18
N SER A 231 20.17 -6.80 14.89
CA SER A 231 21.28 -6.32 15.72
C SER A 231 21.40 -7.05 17.06
N ASP A 232 20.29 -7.25 17.75
CA ASP A 232 20.26 -7.72 19.14
C ASP A 232 19.30 -8.88 19.37
N THR A 233 18.67 -9.39 18.30
CA THR A 233 17.67 -10.47 18.36
C THR A 233 16.48 -10.17 19.28
N SER A 234 16.24 -8.90 19.61
CA SER A 234 15.05 -8.49 20.35
C SER A 234 13.80 -8.57 19.47
N ALA A 235 12.63 -8.73 20.08
CA ALA A 235 11.37 -8.70 19.34
C ALA A 235 11.14 -7.29 18.79
N ILE A 236 10.81 -7.19 17.49
CA ILE A 236 10.47 -5.89 16.87
C ILE A 236 9.19 -5.33 17.50
N ILE A 237 8.23 -6.20 17.79
CA ILE A 237 6.97 -5.86 18.42
C ILE A 237 6.75 -6.81 19.61
N PRO A 238 6.62 -6.29 20.84
CA PRO A 238 6.32 -7.12 21.99
C PRO A 238 4.94 -7.78 21.89
N VAL A 239 4.82 -9.02 22.39
CA VAL A 239 3.53 -9.75 22.39
C VAL A 239 2.45 -9.03 23.20
N GLY A 240 2.81 -8.26 24.24
CA GLY A 240 1.86 -7.45 24.99
C GLY A 240 1.16 -6.38 24.14
N MET A 241 1.87 -5.78 23.18
CA MET A 241 1.29 -4.82 22.24
C MET A 241 0.32 -5.50 21.27
N ILE A 242 0.74 -6.63 20.68
CA ILE A 242 -0.05 -7.42 19.72
C ILE A 242 -1.34 -7.92 20.36
N THR A 243 -1.25 -8.46 21.57
CA THR A 243 -2.40 -8.99 22.31
C THR A 243 -3.36 -7.90 22.74
N ARG A 244 -2.86 -6.76 23.23
CA ARG A 244 -3.68 -5.59 23.54
C ARG A 244 -4.44 -5.10 22.31
N GLU A 245 -3.77 -5.01 21.17
CA GLU A 245 -4.38 -4.55 19.93
C GLU A 245 -5.51 -5.50 19.48
N LEU A 246 -5.25 -6.81 19.47
CA LEU A 246 -6.26 -7.83 19.17
C LEU A 246 -7.46 -7.80 20.14
N ILE A 247 -7.21 -7.64 21.44
CA ILE A 247 -8.27 -7.49 22.44
C ILE A 247 -9.10 -6.24 22.15
N SER A 248 -8.46 -5.10 21.84
CA SER A 248 -9.16 -3.86 21.52
C SER A 248 -9.98 -3.94 20.22
N ALA A 249 -9.59 -4.84 19.30
CA ALA A 249 -10.31 -5.13 18.07
C ALA A 249 -11.44 -6.16 18.25
N GLY A 250 -11.66 -6.69 19.46
CA GLY A 250 -12.66 -7.74 19.73
C GLY A 250 -12.27 -9.13 19.20
N ALA A 251 -10.96 -9.39 19.09
CA ALA A 251 -10.37 -10.66 18.68
C ALA A 251 -9.62 -11.31 19.86
N GLU A 252 -10.27 -11.35 21.03
CA GLU A 252 -9.69 -11.86 22.28
C GLU A 252 -9.33 -13.35 22.18
N ASP A 253 -10.15 -14.14 21.47
CA ASP A 253 -9.90 -15.57 21.23
C ASP A 253 -8.58 -15.79 20.47
N ILE A 254 -8.28 -14.94 19.48
CA ILE A 254 -7.02 -14.97 18.73
C ILE A 254 -5.86 -14.55 19.64
N ALA A 255 -6.03 -13.49 20.43
CA ALA A 255 -5.02 -13.03 21.37
C ALA A 255 -4.63 -14.14 22.37
N MET A 256 -5.63 -14.84 22.92
CA MET A 256 -5.40 -15.94 23.86
C MET A 256 -4.74 -17.14 23.20
N GLN A 257 -5.13 -17.51 21.97
CA GLN A 257 -4.45 -18.56 21.21
C GLN A 257 -2.96 -18.26 21.00
N ILE A 258 -2.60 -17.01 20.72
CA ILE A 258 -1.19 -16.58 20.58
C ILE A 258 -0.45 -16.75 21.91
N LEU A 259 -1.02 -16.26 23.02
CA LEU A 259 -0.40 -16.39 24.34
C LEU A 259 -0.24 -17.85 24.77
N GLN A 260 -1.26 -18.68 24.56
CA GLN A 260 -1.20 -20.12 24.81
C GLN A 260 -0.11 -20.77 23.96
N LYS A 261 0.00 -20.41 22.67
CA LYS A 261 1.08 -20.94 21.83
C LYS A 261 2.46 -20.55 22.37
N MET A 262 2.64 -19.30 22.81
CA MET A 262 3.91 -18.85 23.37
C MET A 262 4.25 -19.53 24.69
N TYR A 263 3.25 -19.81 25.53
CA TYR A 263 3.40 -20.62 26.72
C TYR A 263 3.84 -22.05 26.37
N LEU A 264 3.17 -22.69 25.40
CA LEU A 264 3.44 -24.09 25.02
C LEU A 264 4.73 -24.30 24.20
N LYS A 265 5.16 -23.34 23.38
CA LYS A 265 6.30 -23.51 22.44
C LYS A 265 7.62 -23.86 23.14
N CYS A 266 7.76 -23.57 24.43
CA CYS A 266 8.97 -23.89 25.19
C CYS A 266 8.80 -25.08 26.13
N ALA A 267 7.71 -25.86 26.00
CA ALA A 267 7.48 -27.07 26.77
C ALA A 267 7.99 -28.36 26.08
N ASP A 268 8.86 -28.27 25.07
CA ASP A 268 9.27 -29.43 24.28
C ASP A 268 10.32 -30.33 24.97
N GLU A 269 9.98 -31.62 25.03
CA GLU A 269 10.72 -32.90 25.21
C GLU A 269 11.79 -33.06 26.33
N ALA A 270 12.42 -32.00 26.83
CA ALA A 270 13.49 -32.09 27.85
C ALA A 270 13.03 -31.77 29.29
N GLY A 271 11.75 -31.47 29.50
CA GLY A 271 11.18 -31.18 30.82
C GLY A 271 11.67 -29.88 31.47
N GLN A 272 12.22 -28.93 30.70
CA GLN A 272 12.51 -27.58 31.20
C GLN A 272 11.25 -26.71 31.14
N GLU A 273 10.96 -25.98 32.21
CA GLU A 273 9.83 -25.05 32.31
C GLU A 273 9.86 -24.03 31.17
N GLY A 274 8.74 -23.91 30.46
CA GLY A 274 8.59 -23.05 29.29
C GLY A 274 8.65 -21.57 29.63
N ASN A 275 9.86 -20.99 29.70
CA ASN A 275 10.05 -19.57 30.01
C ASN A 275 9.78 -18.61 28.82
N GLY A 276 9.20 -19.08 27.71
CA GLY A 276 9.00 -18.27 26.50
C GLY A 276 8.09 -17.06 26.73
N LEU A 277 6.95 -17.27 27.39
CA LEU A 277 6.02 -16.19 27.72
C LEU A 277 6.58 -15.28 28.83
N LYS A 278 7.16 -15.84 29.90
CA LYS A 278 7.87 -15.08 30.94
C LYS A 278 8.94 -14.15 30.35
N GLN A 279 9.80 -14.69 29.49
CA GLN A 279 10.87 -13.94 28.85
C GLN A 279 10.33 -12.82 27.95
N ALA A 280 9.23 -13.08 27.24
CA ALA A 280 8.57 -12.06 26.44
C ALA A 280 8.06 -10.90 27.32
N VAL A 281 7.47 -11.19 28.48
CA VAL A 281 7.02 -10.16 29.45
C VAL A 281 8.21 -9.41 30.06
N TYR A 282 9.33 -10.08 30.34
CA TYR A 282 10.53 -9.44 30.88
C TYR A 282 11.22 -8.49 29.88
N ASN A 283 11.21 -8.86 28.61
CA ASN A 283 11.81 -8.06 27.53
C ASN A 283 10.86 -6.97 27.00
N ASP A 284 9.59 -6.99 27.41
CA ASP A 284 8.60 -6.00 27.01
C ASP A 284 8.74 -4.71 27.83
N HIS A 285 9.23 -3.66 27.17
CA HIS A 285 9.35 -2.31 27.71
C HIS A 285 8.25 -1.36 27.21
N MET A 286 7.41 -1.81 26.28
CA MET A 286 6.35 -0.97 25.67
C MET A 286 4.99 -1.19 26.32
N THR A 287 4.72 -2.39 26.82
CA THR A 287 3.46 -2.73 27.48
C THR A 287 3.57 -2.43 28.98
N SER A 288 2.69 -1.58 29.48
CA SER A 288 2.69 -1.17 30.89
C SER A 288 2.19 -2.30 31.79
N THR A 289 2.55 -2.23 33.08
CA THR A 289 2.06 -3.18 34.10
C THR A 289 0.53 -3.25 34.11
N THR A 290 -0.15 -2.11 34.01
CA THR A 290 -1.63 -2.07 33.97
C THR A 290 -2.19 -2.75 32.73
N GLN A 291 -1.56 -2.57 31.57
CA GLN A 291 -1.97 -3.23 30.33
C GLN A 291 -1.79 -4.75 30.42
N TRP A 292 -0.68 -5.21 31.02
CA TRP A 292 -0.48 -6.63 31.29
C TRP A 292 -1.51 -7.23 32.25
N HIS A 293 -1.93 -6.50 33.28
CA HIS A 293 -3.02 -6.96 34.16
C HIS A 293 -4.37 -7.06 33.42
N ALA A 294 -4.65 -6.15 32.48
CA ALA A 294 -5.84 -6.24 31.64
C ALA A 294 -5.81 -7.50 30.75
N ILE A 295 -4.65 -7.81 30.14
CA ILE A 295 -4.47 -9.04 29.36
C ILE A 295 -4.66 -10.30 30.24
N LEU A 296 -4.10 -10.28 31.45
CA LEU A 296 -4.26 -11.36 32.43
C LEU A 296 -5.73 -11.57 32.79
N GLN A 297 -6.50 -10.49 33.02
CA GLN A 297 -7.92 -10.59 33.33
C GLN A 297 -8.68 -11.26 32.19
N VAL A 298 -8.42 -10.87 30.94
CA VAL A 298 -9.01 -11.51 29.76
C VAL A 298 -8.64 -13.00 29.69
N ALA A 299 -7.39 -13.36 29.98
CA ALA A 299 -6.97 -14.76 30.03
C ALA A 299 -7.76 -15.58 31.07
N GLN A 300 -8.02 -15.00 32.25
CA GLN A 300 -8.85 -15.65 33.27
C GLN A 300 -10.31 -15.81 32.83
N GLU A 301 -10.88 -14.76 32.23
CA GLU A 301 -12.27 -14.77 31.74
C GLU A 301 -12.49 -15.80 30.62
N TYR A 302 -11.49 -16.01 29.77
CA TYR A 302 -11.52 -17.01 28.69
C TYR A 302 -11.06 -18.41 29.11
N GLY A 303 -10.72 -18.63 30.39
CA GLY A 303 -10.35 -19.95 30.94
C GLY A 303 -8.93 -20.42 30.64
N TYR A 304 -8.02 -19.51 30.26
CA TYR A 304 -6.60 -19.80 30.04
C TYR A 304 -5.81 -19.69 31.36
N GLU A 305 -6.13 -20.56 32.32
CA GLU A 305 -5.61 -20.48 33.71
C GLU A 305 -4.08 -20.56 33.80
N GLU A 306 -3.45 -21.50 33.07
CA GLU A 306 -1.99 -21.68 33.08
C GLU A 306 -1.27 -20.44 32.56
N VAL A 307 -1.78 -19.85 31.47
CA VAL A 307 -1.26 -18.60 30.90
C VAL A 307 -1.44 -17.45 31.89
N ALA A 308 -2.59 -17.34 32.54
CA ALA A 308 -2.86 -16.29 33.52
C ALA A 308 -1.92 -16.37 34.73
N ILE A 309 -1.65 -17.59 35.24
CA ILE A 309 -0.70 -17.83 36.33
C ILE A 309 0.71 -17.41 35.91
N GLU A 310 1.14 -17.82 34.71
CA GLU A 310 2.45 -17.50 34.17
C GLU A 310 2.64 -15.98 34.00
N LEU A 311 1.62 -15.30 33.44
CA LEU A 311 1.59 -13.84 33.33
C LEU A 311 1.68 -13.18 34.70
N LEU A 312 0.89 -13.62 35.69
CA LEU A 312 0.92 -13.04 37.04
C LEU A 312 2.32 -13.13 37.66
N ALA A 313 2.96 -14.29 37.54
CA ALA A 313 4.31 -14.51 38.04
C ALA A 313 5.31 -13.58 37.35
N ALA A 314 5.27 -13.50 36.02
CA ALA A 314 6.15 -12.65 35.23
C ALA A 314 5.96 -11.16 35.56
N ILE A 315 4.73 -10.67 35.62
CA ILE A 315 4.40 -9.28 35.94
C ILE A 315 4.88 -8.91 37.34
N THR A 316 4.67 -9.79 38.33
CA THR A 316 5.08 -9.57 39.72
C THR A 316 6.60 -9.45 39.83
N VAL A 317 7.34 -10.37 39.20
CA VAL A 317 8.81 -10.33 39.16
C VAL A 317 9.30 -9.05 38.49
N ASN A 318 8.73 -8.66 37.35
CA ASN A 318 9.14 -7.45 36.63
C ASN A 318 8.89 -6.18 37.48
N LYS A 319 7.78 -6.12 38.23
CA LYS A 319 7.50 -5.04 39.19
C LYS A 319 8.55 -4.98 40.31
N ILE A 320 8.90 -6.12 40.90
CA ILE A 320 9.93 -6.19 41.96
C ILE A 320 11.28 -5.74 41.42
N ILE A 321 11.66 -6.18 40.22
CA ILE A 321 12.92 -5.79 39.56
C ILE A 321 12.96 -4.27 39.32
N LYS A 322 11.86 -3.67 38.85
CA LYS A 322 11.77 -2.21 38.64
C LYS A 322 11.96 -1.44 39.96
N VAL A 323 11.24 -1.83 41.01
CA VAL A 323 11.37 -1.22 42.35
C VAL A 323 12.78 -1.39 42.91
N ALA A 324 13.39 -2.57 42.75
CA ALA A 324 14.75 -2.83 43.20
C ALA A 324 15.77 -1.95 42.47
N ARG A 325 15.64 -1.75 41.16
CA ARG A 325 16.51 -0.85 40.36
C ARG A 325 16.39 0.60 40.80
N GLU A 326 15.16 1.07 41.01
CA GLU A 326 14.86 2.42 41.51
C GLU A 326 15.48 2.64 42.91
N THR A 327 15.37 1.64 43.79
CA THR A 327 15.91 1.70 45.16
C THR A 327 17.44 1.62 45.19
N SER A 328 18.06 0.97 44.19
CA SER A 328 19.51 0.76 44.10
C SER A 328 20.26 1.91 43.40
N GLY A 329 19.56 2.92 42.85
CA GLY A 329 20.18 4.06 42.16
C GLY A 329 20.86 3.74 40.83
N LEU A 330 20.62 2.56 40.25
CA LEU A 330 21.17 2.15 38.95
C LEU A 330 20.31 2.76 37.82
N SER A 331 20.74 3.89 37.26
CA SER A 331 20.11 4.45 36.04
C SER A 331 20.47 3.63 34.80
N GLU A 332 19.64 3.72 33.75
CA GLU A 332 19.56 2.88 32.52
C GLU A 332 20.85 2.65 31.69
N LYS A 333 22.03 3.08 32.14
CA LYS A 333 23.29 2.96 31.37
C LYS A 333 24.00 1.61 31.47
N SER A 334 23.44 0.61 32.17
CA SER A 334 24.13 -0.67 32.46
C SER A 334 23.52 -1.90 31.78
N SER A 335 22.82 -1.73 30.65
CA SER A 335 22.06 -2.83 30.03
C SER A 335 22.90 -3.84 29.21
N SER A 336 24.23 -3.75 29.19
CA SER A 336 25.08 -4.67 28.40
C SER A 336 25.76 -5.81 29.18
N GLU A 337 25.65 -5.89 30.51
CA GLU A 337 26.48 -6.84 31.29
C GLU A 337 25.74 -7.81 32.23
N LEU A 338 24.42 -7.96 32.10
CA LEU A 338 23.69 -8.99 32.85
C LEU A 338 23.17 -10.11 31.95
N ASN A 339 24.04 -10.60 31.05
CA ASN A 339 23.89 -11.94 30.51
C ASN A 339 24.50 -12.92 31.52
N PHE A 340 23.63 -13.60 32.27
CA PHE A 340 24.03 -14.77 33.07
C PHE A 340 24.47 -15.88 32.11
N SER A 341 25.77 -15.93 31.79
CA SER A 341 26.36 -17.08 31.12
C SER A 341 26.53 -18.20 32.14
N SER A 342 25.79 -19.29 31.92
CA SER A 342 26.04 -20.56 32.57
C SER A 342 26.99 -21.37 31.69
N SER A 343 28.24 -21.55 32.14
CA SER A 343 29.04 -22.77 31.88
C SER A 343 30.30 -22.81 32.75
N PRO A 344 30.70 -23.99 33.24
CA PRO A 344 31.80 -24.14 34.19
C PRO A 344 33.16 -24.24 33.50
N SER A 345 34.12 -23.55 34.07
CA SER A 345 35.54 -23.53 33.69
C SER A 345 36.17 -24.93 33.77
N SER A 346 36.57 -25.48 32.63
CA SER A 346 37.52 -26.59 32.55
C SER A 346 38.88 -26.04 32.12
N GLN A 347 39.77 -25.90 33.09
CA GLN A 347 41.18 -25.60 32.86
C GLN A 347 41.89 -26.87 32.35
N ALA A 348 42.29 -26.89 31.09
CA ALA A 348 43.31 -27.79 30.59
C ALA A 348 44.34 -26.99 29.78
N ARG A 349 45.59 -27.10 30.23
CA ARG A 349 46.77 -26.38 29.75
C ARG A 349 47.09 -26.76 28.30
N HIS A 350 47.48 -25.76 27.53
CA HIS A 350 48.31 -25.93 26.34
C HIS A 350 49.67 -26.52 26.76
N ASP A 351 50.13 -27.53 26.04
CA ASP A 351 51.54 -27.58 25.66
C ASP A 351 51.68 -28.10 24.23
N THR A 352 52.50 -27.37 23.49
CA THR A 352 52.75 -27.46 22.06
C THR A 352 53.71 -28.59 21.72
N GLY A 353 53.39 -29.38 20.69
CA GLY A 353 54.28 -30.38 20.11
C GLY A 353 54.14 -30.38 18.59
N VAL A 354 55.04 -29.66 17.94
CA VAL A 354 55.29 -29.64 16.49
C VAL A 354 55.67 -31.04 16.02
N ASN A 355 54.99 -31.56 15.00
CA ASN A 355 55.59 -32.37 13.93
C ASN A 355 54.52 -32.84 12.94
N THR A 356 54.68 -32.49 11.67
CA THR A 356 54.60 -33.48 10.58
C THR A 356 55.32 -32.92 9.36
N GLU A 357 56.46 -33.53 9.09
CA GLU A 357 57.14 -33.58 7.80
C GLU A 357 56.26 -34.24 6.73
N GLN A 358 56.74 -34.03 5.50
CA GLN A 358 56.31 -34.51 4.20
C GLN A 358 56.21 -36.03 4.04
N THR A 359 55.74 -36.42 2.83
CA THR A 359 55.74 -37.74 2.15
C THR A 359 54.57 -38.66 2.53
N TYR A 360 53.76 -39.20 1.60
CA TYR A 360 53.90 -39.54 0.18
C TYR A 360 52.64 -39.20 -0.63
#